data_AF-A0A4R6YEY7-F1
#
_entry.id   AF-A0A4R6YEY7-F1
#
_cell.length_a   1.000
_cell.length_b   1.000
_cell.length_c   1.000
_cell.angle_alpha   90.00
_cell.angle_beta   90.00
_cell.angle_gamma   90.00
#
_symmetry.space_group_name_H-M   'P 1'
#
loop_
_entity.id
_entity.type
_entity.pdbx_description
1 polymer ?
#
loop_
_entity_poly.entity_id
_entity_poly.type
_entity_poly.pdbx_seq_one_letter_code
_entity_poly.pdbx_strand_id
1 'polypeptide(L)' 'MTTFRVHFTDGDVIDVPAPSPTAARTIALEKKGSGFISKIKVLKGA' A
#
# COMPACT_ATOMS: atom_id res chain seq x y z
N MET A 1 9.55 -11.74 0.00
CA MET A 1 9.01 -10.45 0.48
C MET A 1 7.79 -10.14 -0.36
N THR A 2 6.66 -9.77 0.24
CA THR A 2 5.39 -9.61 -0.49
C THR A 2 5.21 -8.15 -0.89
N THR A 3 4.79 -7.89 -2.12
CA THR A 3 4.45 -6.53 -2.55
C THR A 3 2.96 -6.30 -2.35
N PHE A 4 2.62 -5.17 -1.74
CA PHE A 4 1.25 -4.75 -1.53
C PHE A 4 0.96 -3.51 -2.37
N ARG A 5 -0.12 -3.58 -3.14
CA ARG A 5 -0.66 -2.46 -3.90
C ARG A 5 -1.68 -1.72 -3.04
N VAL A 6 -1.37 -0.49 -2.66
CA VAL A 6 -2.20 0.37 -1.82
C VAL A 6 -2.90 1.38 -2.71
N HIS A 7 -4.24 1.31 -2.75
CA HIS A 7 -5.10 2.27 -3.42
C HIS A 7 -5.55 3.33 -2.44
N PHE A 8 -5.42 4.58 -2.83
CA PHE A 8 -5.93 5.73 -2.09
C PHE A 8 -7.32 6.15 -2.61
N THR A 9 -8.04 6.93 -1.82
CA THR A 9 -9.38 7.43 -2.16
C THR A 9 -9.36 8.47 -3.27
N ASP A 10 -8.27 9.21 -3.39
CA ASP A 10 -7.99 10.21 -4.44
C ASP A 10 -7.65 9.57 -5.80
N GLY A 11 -7.54 8.24 -5.86
CA GLY A 11 -7.24 7.50 -7.09
C GLY A 11 -5.77 7.10 -7.23
N ASP A 12 -4.87 7.62 -6.39
CA ASP A 12 -3.47 7.21 -6.41
C ASP A 12 -3.30 5.75 -6.02
N VAL A 13 -2.23 5.14 -6.55
CA VAL A 13 -1.85 3.79 -6.20
C VAL A 13 -0.35 3.69 -6.01
N ILE A 14 0.06 3.10 -4.89
CA ILE A 14 1.47 2.89 -4.55
C ILE A 14 1.71 1.41 -4.27
N ASP A 15 2.75 0.86 -4.89
CA ASP A 15 3.23 -0.48 -4.59
C ASP A 15 4.34 -0.42 -3.54
N VAL A 16 4.15 -1.16 -2.45
CA VAL A 16 5.05 -1.17 -1.29
C VAL A 16 5.45 -2.59 -0.93
N PRO A 17 6.75 -2.91 -0.91
CA PRO A 17 7.23 -4.18 -0.37
C PRO A 17 7.11 -4.15 1.15
N ALA A 18 6.35 -5.09 1.72
CA ALA A 18 6.13 -5.15 3.16
C ALA A 18 5.96 -6.61 3.63
N PRO A 19 6.18 -6.89 4.93
CA PRO A 19 5.90 -8.21 5.49
C PRO A 19 4.41 -8.46 5.75
N SER A 20 3.59 -7.40 5.85
CA SER A 20 2.15 -7.50 6.15
C SER A 20 1.35 -6.34 5.53
N PRO A 21 0.01 -6.50 5.36
CA PRO A 21 -0.85 -5.42 4.86
C PRO A 21 -0.84 -4.18 5.76
N THR A 22 -0.74 -4.37 7.08
CA THR A 22 -0.68 -3.26 8.04
C THR A 22 0.62 -2.48 7.88
N ALA A 23 1.75 -3.16 7.74
CA ALA A 23 3.03 -2.50 7.49
C ALA A 23 3.03 -1.77 6.14
N ALA A 24 2.44 -2.37 5.09
CA ALA A 24 2.24 -1.71 3.81
C ALA A 24 1.43 -0.42 3.93
N ARG A 25 0.38 -0.41 4.76
CA ARG A 25 -0.45 0.77 5.03
C ARG A 25 0.39 1.90 5.62
N THR A 26 1.18 1.62 6.65
CA THR A 26 2.05 2.62 7.30
C THR A 26 3.07 3.18 6.32
N ILE A 27 3.80 2.32 5.61
CA ILE A 27 4.83 2.74 4.64
C ILE A 27 4.21 3.57 3.52
N ALA A 28 3.01 3.20 3.02
CA ALA A 28 2.33 3.96 1.99
C ALA A 28 1.86 5.33 2.49
N LEU A 29 1.38 5.43 3.75
CA LEU A 29 1.03 6.70 4.37
C LEU A 29 2.25 7.58 4.62
N GLU A 30 3.37 7.02 5.07
CA GLU A 30 4.64 7.73 5.25
C GLU A 30 5.19 8.26 3.92
N LYS A 31 5.11 7.47 2.85
CA LYS A 31 5.54 7.89 1.51
C LYS A 31 4.69 9.01 0.91
N LYS A 32 3.38 8.96 1.13
CA LYS A 32 2.45 9.96 0.57
C LYS A 32 2.33 11.21 1.46
N GLY A 33 2.58 11.07 2.76
CA GLY A 33 2.47 12.15 3.75
C GLY A 33 1.03 12.46 4.20
N SER A 34 0.02 12.18 3.37
CA SER A 34 -1.40 12.28 3.74
C SER A 34 -2.30 11.49 2.78
N GLY A 35 -3.50 11.12 3.22
CA GLY A 35 -4.51 10.48 2.38
C GLY A 35 -5.27 9.36 3.08
N PHE A 36 -6.45 9.02 2.55
CA PHE A 36 -7.23 7.88 3.01
C PHE A 36 -7.00 6.69 2.08
N ILE A 37 -6.72 5.54 2.67
CA ILE A 37 -6.50 4.30 1.93
C ILE A 37 -7.85 3.62 1.75
N SER A 38 -8.23 3.41 0.49
CA SER A 38 -9.49 2.78 0.11
C SER A 38 -9.38 1.26 0.07
N LYS A 39 -8.25 0.73 -0.40
CA LYS A 39 -8.05 -0.71 -0.58
C LYS A 39 -6.58 -1.09 -0.58
N ILE A 40 -6.25 -2.22 0.04
CA ILE A 40 -4.91 -2.83 -0.06
C ILE A 40 -5.05 -4.20 -0.70
N LYS A 41 -4.22 -4.49 -1.71
CA LYS A 41 -4.19 -5.78 -2.40
C LYS A 41 -2.79 -6.37 -2.31
N VAL A 42 -2.68 -7.68 -2.08
CA VAL A 42 -1.42 -8.40 -2.28
C VAL A 42 -1.18 -8.55 -3.78
N LEU A 43 -0.03 -8.09 -4.25
CA LEU A 43 0.52 -8.52 -5.53
C LEU A 43 1.24 -9.84 -5.24
N LYS A 44 0.60 -10.95 -5.61
CA LYS A 44 1.23 -12.27 -5.56
C LYS A 44 2.49 -12.19 -6.42
N GLY A 45 3.66 -12.25 -5.79
CA GLY A 45 4.89 -12.54 -6.51
C GLY A 45 4.71 -13.91 -7.17
N ALA A 46 4.95 -13.97 -8.48
CA ALA A 46 4.98 -15.21 -9.23
C ALA A 46 5.96 -16.21 -8.58
#